data_AF-A0A6A5SST2-F1
#
_entry.id   AF-A0A6A5SST2-F1
#
_cell.length_a   1.000
_cell.length_b   1.000
_cell.length_c   1.000
_cell.angle_alpha   90.00
_cell.angle_beta   90.00
_cell.angle_gamma   90.00
#
_symmetry.space_group_name_H-M   'P 1'
#
loop_
_entity.id
_entity.type
_entity.pdbx_description
1 polymer ?
#
loop_
_entity_poly.entity_id
_entity_poly.type
_entity_poly.pdbx_seq_one_letter_code
_entity_poly.pdbx_strand_id
1 'polypeptide(L)'
;MEPNTKSKPTLSFSKVAKALSNVSTRSQGNTNDGQVLQEQLSKAEPAEFLDRRHADAQENPATCQSDPRDGLWLCCCSRENSLTHYQGRYPFKHLQCVMCSHVMCPSCMTTEILTPIKNPDMEVFEERFKQSKKGGRYCRLCRACGLTHRQVFNSDLFDSSKTLCPCGQPAIEEGSFFHIGSVDEWRSEPEVLGAAMSLGRRLAAAEQISKANTAICRPSESTTPRRPVTAVELPALPPNTAQLRVTTPSST
;
A
#
# COMPACT_ATOMS: atom_id res chain seq x y z
N MET A 1 20.27 -47.39 -10.55
CA MET A 1 19.94 -46.02 -10.07
C MET A 1 19.76 -45.16 -11.31
N GLU A 2 18.51 -44.95 -11.71
CA GLU A 2 18.19 -44.20 -12.94
C GLU A 2 18.23 -42.69 -12.71
N PRO A 3 18.76 -41.91 -13.67
CA PRO A 3 18.72 -40.46 -13.60
C PRO A 3 17.28 -39.97 -13.83
N ASN A 4 16.67 -39.50 -12.74
CA ASN A 4 15.39 -38.82 -12.74
C ASN A 4 15.51 -37.49 -13.52
N THR A 5 15.21 -37.53 -14.81
CA THR A 5 15.08 -36.35 -15.68
C THR A 5 13.81 -35.61 -15.33
N LYS A 6 13.91 -34.70 -14.35
CA LYS A 6 12.86 -33.72 -14.05
C LYS A 6 12.73 -32.75 -15.21
N SER A 7 11.72 -32.97 -16.06
CA SER A 7 11.27 -32.05 -17.10
C SER A 7 10.81 -30.73 -16.47
N LYS A 8 11.36 -29.61 -16.96
CA LYS A 8 10.98 -28.26 -16.54
C LYS A 8 9.53 -27.96 -16.93
N PRO A 9 8.70 -27.37 -16.05
CA PRO A 9 7.35 -26.94 -16.41
C PRO A 9 7.43 -25.72 -17.32
N THR A 10 7.09 -25.90 -18.60
CA THR A 10 6.78 -24.82 -19.53
C THR A 10 5.44 -24.19 -19.14
N LEU A 11 5.50 -23.05 -18.45
CA LEU A 11 4.32 -22.24 -18.15
C LEU A 11 3.80 -21.61 -19.45
N SER A 12 2.65 -22.09 -19.89
CA SER A 12 1.92 -21.58 -21.06
C SER A 12 1.29 -20.23 -20.74
N PHE A 13 1.78 -19.17 -21.39
CA PHE A 13 1.34 -17.78 -21.23
C PHE A 13 -0.08 -17.50 -21.76
N SER A 14 -0.78 -18.47 -22.34
CA SER A 14 -2.10 -18.26 -22.98
C SER A 14 -3.30 -18.33 -22.02
N LYS A 15 -3.11 -18.61 -20.73
CA LYS A 15 -4.21 -18.66 -19.73
C LYS A 15 -4.29 -17.47 -18.77
N VAL A 16 -3.38 -16.49 -18.84
CA VAL A 16 -3.39 -15.31 -17.94
C VAL A 16 -4.29 -14.17 -18.46
N ALA A 17 -4.71 -14.18 -19.73
CA ALA A 17 -5.51 -13.11 -20.33
C ALA A 17 -7.02 -13.14 -20.02
N LYS A 18 -7.54 -14.14 -19.27
CA LYS A 18 -8.97 -14.23 -18.92
C LYS A 18 -9.33 -13.78 -17.49
N ALA A 19 -8.35 -13.33 -16.70
CA ALA A 19 -8.58 -12.88 -15.32
C ALA A 19 -8.76 -11.36 -15.16
N LEU A 20 -8.63 -10.56 -16.23
CA LEU A 20 -8.66 -9.09 -16.15
C LEU A 20 -9.89 -8.42 -16.79
N SER A 21 -10.83 -9.20 -17.33
CA SER A 21 -12.02 -8.65 -18.02
C SER A 21 -13.31 -8.61 -17.18
N ASN A 22 -13.28 -9.00 -15.90
CA ASN A 22 -14.47 -8.99 -15.02
C ASN A 22 -14.55 -7.79 -14.06
N VAL A 23 -13.65 -6.80 -14.16
CA VAL A 23 -13.68 -5.58 -13.33
C VAL A 23 -14.24 -4.42 -14.12
N SER A 24 -15.49 -4.56 -14.60
CA SER A 24 -16.26 -3.42 -15.10
C SER A 24 -17.76 -3.64 -14.99
N THR A 25 -18.23 -4.37 -13.99
CA THR A 25 -19.55 -4.09 -13.40
C THR A 25 -19.41 -2.80 -12.60
N ARG A 26 -19.37 -1.70 -13.36
CA ARG A 26 -19.52 -0.34 -12.89
C ARG A 26 -20.85 -0.32 -12.14
N SER A 27 -20.76 -0.45 -10.81
CA SER A 27 -21.88 -0.18 -9.92
C SER A 27 -22.51 1.11 -10.41
N GLN A 28 -23.76 1.04 -10.88
CA GLN A 28 -24.60 2.22 -11.03
C GLN A 28 -24.88 2.72 -9.61
N GLY A 29 -23.83 3.24 -8.98
CA GLY A 29 -23.93 3.93 -7.71
C GLY A 29 -24.93 5.05 -7.91
N ASN A 30 -25.86 5.16 -6.98
CA ASN A 30 -26.91 6.15 -6.97
C ASN A 30 -26.24 7.53 -7.20
N THR A 31 -26.60 8.23 -8.28
CA THR A 31 -25.95 9.51 -8.66
C THR A 31 -25.98 10.53 -7.52
N ASN A 32 -26.94 10.40 -6.62
CA ASN A 32 -27.10 11.18 -5.40
C ASN A 32 -25.93 11.00 -4.42
N ASP A 33 -25.38 9.79 -4.26
CA ASP A 33 -24.31 9.52 -3.29
C ASP A 33 -23.02 10.25 -3.67
N GLY A 34 -22.74 10.34 -4.97
CA GLY A 34 -21.59 11.08 -5.49
C GLY A 34 -21.71 12.59 -5.26
N GLN A 35 -22.91 13.16 -5.43
CA GLN A 35 -23.17 14.57 -5.18
C GLN A 35 -23.04 14.90 -3.68
N VAL A 36 -23.61 14.07 -2.81
CA VAL A 36 -23.50 14.24 -1.36
C VAL A 36 -22.03 14.16 -0.90
N LEU A 37 -21.26 13.20 -1.43
CA LEU A 37 -19.83 13.11 -1.12
C LEU A 37 -19.09 14.36 -1.59
N GLN A 38 -19.30 14.80 -2.82
CA GLN A 38 -18.62 15.97 -3.36
C GLN A 38 -18.94 17.23 -2.54
N GLU A 39 -20.20 17.40 -2.13
CA GLU A 39 -20.63 18.48 -1.25
C GLU A 39 -19.92 18.40 0.11
N GLN A 40 -19.88 17.23 0.75
CA GLN A 40 -19.15 17.01 2.00
C GLN A 40 -17.66 17.36 1.88
N LEU A 41 -17.01 16.95 0.79
CA LEU A 41 -15.59 17.25 0.54
C LEU A 41 -15.37 18.75 0.27
N SER A 42 -16.30 19.42 -0.40
CA SER A 42 -16.20 20.86 -0.70
C SER A 42 -16.41 21.74 0.54
N LYS A 43 -17.28 21.32 1.46
CA LYS A 43 -17.63 22.06 2.67
C LYS A 43 -16.75 21.70 3.88
N ALA A 44 -15.82 20.75 3.72
CA ALA A 44 -14.95 20.32 4.79
C ALA A 44 -13.99 21.45 5.21
N GLU A 45 -14.03 21.81 6.49
CA GLU A 45 -13.15 22.82 7.08
C GLU A 45 -11.81 22.20 7.52
N PRO A 46 -10.68 22.92 7.44
CA PRO A 46 -9.41 22.44 7.97
C PRO A 46 -9.48 22.22 9.49
N ALA A 47 -8.95 21.10 9.96
CA ALA A 47 -8.96 20.72 11.37
C ALA A 47 -8.06 21.62 12.22
N GLU A 48 -6.93 22.05 11.66
CA GLU A 48 -5.86 22.73 12.39
C GLU A 48 -5.92 24.26 12.26
N PHE A 49 -7.05 24.81 11.81
CA PHE A 49 -7.24 26.26 11.62
C PHE A 49 -7.68 26.98 12.91
N LEU A 50 -8.34 26.27 13.83
CA LEU A 50 -8.92 26.90 15.03
C LEU A 50 -7.87 27.22 16.12
N ASP A 51 -6.79 26.46 16.22
CA ASP A 51 -5.75 26.70 17.23
C ASP A 51 -4.98 28.01 17.01
N ARG A 52 -4.89 28.50 15.77
CA ARG A 52 -4.13 29.74 15.45
C ARG A 52 -4.79 31.02 15.96
N ARG A 53 -6.12 31.07 16.01
CA ARG A 53 -6.84 32.30 16.38
C ARG A 53 -6.67 32.69 17.84
N HIS A 54 -6.24 31.75 18.69
CA HIS A 54 -6.03 32.02 20.12
C HIS A 54 -4.58 32.34 20.47
N ALA A 55 -3.59 31.97 19.64
CA ALA A 55 -2.17 32.22 19.92
C ALA A 55 -1.67 33.57 19.36
N ASP A 56 -2.12 33.96 18.16
CA ASP A 56 -1.46 35.03 17.40
C ASP A 56 -2.22 36.36 17.36
N ALA A 57 -3.29 36.52 18.16
CA ALA A 57 -4.07 37.77 18.20
C ALA A 57 -3.29 38.98 18.76
N GLN A 58 -2.01 38.84 19.10
CA GLN A 58 -1.27 39.89 19.80
C GLN A 58 -0.07 40.49 19.02
N GLU A 59 0.53 39.82 18.03
CA GLU A 59 1.73 40.37 17.36
C GLU A 59 1.77 40.07 15.85
N ASN A 60 1.58 41.12 15.02
CA ASN A 60 1.83 41.20 13.57
C ASN A 60 0.88 40.49 12.56
N PRO A 61 -0.15 41.20 12.04
CA PRO A 61 -1.06 40.67 11.01
C PRO A 61 -0.51 40.65 9.56
N ALA A 62 0.76 41.01 9.32
CA ALA A 62 1.26 41.33 7.98
C ALA A 62 2.09 40.23 7.29
N THR A 63 2.40 39.12 7.96
CA THR A 63 3.23 38.05 7.37
C THR A 63 2.47 36.73 7.25
N CYS A 64 2.39 36.24 6.01
CA CYS A 64 2.15 34.85 5.60
C CYS A 64 0.69 34.40 5.41
N GLN A 65 0.09 34.85 4.29
CA GLN A 65 -0.95 34.10 3.55
C GLN A 65 -0.35 32.92 2.74
N SER A 66 0.64 32.21 3.26
CA SER A 66 1.02 30.93 2.66
C SER A 66 -0.05 29.91 3.05
N ASP A 67 -0.72 29.34 2.03
CA ASP A 67 -1.71 28.26 2.17
C ASP A 67 -1.31 27.32 3.31
N PRO A 68 -2.14 27.12 4.35
CA PRO A 68 -1.78 26.31 5.51
C PRO A 68 -1.74 24.84 5.11
N ARG A 69 -0.60 24.43 4.57
CA ARG A 69 -0.27 23.03 4.33
C ARG A 69 0.11 22.42 5.65
N ASP A 70 -0.57 21.33 5.98
CA ASP A 70 -0.36 20.60 7.23
C ASP A 70 0.75 19.55 7.09
N GLY A 71 1.03 19.14 5.85
CA GLY A 71 2.15 18.26 5.55
C GLY A 71 2.43 18.10 4.07
N LEU A 72 3.22 17.10 3.76
CA LEU A 72 3.67 16.79 2.41
C LEU A 72 3.64 15.28 2.16
N TRP A 73 3.20 14.91 0.97
CA TRP A 73 3.25 13.56 0.44
C TRP A 73 4.06 13.54 -0.85
N LEU A 74 5.16 12.79 -0.84
CA LEU A 74 6.01 12.55 -1.99
C LEU A 74 5.60 11.23 -2.68
N CYS A 75 5.08 11.34 -3.90
CA CYS A 75 4.63 10.21 -4.71
C CYS A 75 5.81 9.38 -5.25
N CYS A 76 5.55 8.15 -5.68
CA CYS A 76 6.54 7.30 -6.35
C CYS A 76 7.10 7.90 -7.65
N CYS A 77 6.37 8.79 -8.32
CA CYS A 77 6.85 9.57 -9.46
C CYS A 77 7.70 10.80 -9.06
N SER A 78 8.05 10.93 -7.76
CA SER A 78 8.79 12.06 -7.18
C SER A 78 8.05 13.39 -7.20
N ARG A 79 6.74 13.41 -7.47
CA ARG A 79 5.91 14.61 -7.34
C ARG A 79 5.53 14.83 -5.88
N GLU A 80 5.76 16.06 -5.43
CA GLU A 80 5.27 16.62 -4.16
C GLU A 80 3.77 16.93 -4.23
N ASN A 81 3.02 16.48 -3.24
CA ASN A 81 1.58 16.70 -3.09
C ASN A 81 1.34 17.23 -1.67
N SER A 82 0.73 18.41 -1.55
CA SER A 82 0.44 19.00 -0.26
C SER A 82 -0.66 18.23 0.47
N LEU A 83 -0.53 18.13 1.79
CA LEU A 83 -1.55 17.54 2.66
C LEU A 83 -2.21 18.64 3.49
N THR A 84 -3.53 18.56 3.60
CA THR A 84 -4.34 19.38 4.49
C THR A 84 -5.24 18.45 5.28
N HIS A 85 -5.22 18.58 6.61
CA HIS A 85 -6.04 17.81 7.51
C HIS A 85 -7.39 18.52 7.66
N TYR A 86 -8.47 17.81 7.32
CA TYR A 86 -9.83 18.30 7.38
C TYR A 86 -10.62 17.66 8.53
N GLN A 87 -11.58 18.42 9.05
CA GLN A 87 -12.55 17.92 10.01
C GLN A 87 -13.53 16.93 9.35
N GLY A 88 -14.16 16.10 10.18
CA GLY A 88 -15.20 15.17 9.73
C GLY A 88 -14.66 13.83 9.21
N ARG A 89 -15.42 13.22 8.30
CA ARG A 89 -15.26 11.80 7.91
C ARG A 89 -14.08 11.52 6.98
N TYR A 90 -13.59 12.52 6.24
CA TYR A 90 -12.56 12.32 5.21
C TYR A 90 -11.36 13.23 5.45
N PRO A 91 -10.42 12.83 6.34
CA PRO A 91 -9.42 13.73 6.91
C PRO A 91 -8.42 14.30 5.90
N PHE A 92 -8.20 13.65 4.75
CA PHE A 92 -7.33 14.16 3.69
C PHE A 92 -7.99 14.15 2.32
N LYS A 93 -9.32 14.02 2.27
CA LYS A 93 -10.07 13.83 1.01
C LYS A 93 -9.45 12.69 0.18
N HIS A 94 -9.08 12.95 -1.08
CA HIS A 94 -8.44 11.98 -1.97
C HIS A 94 -6.92 12.12 -1.97
N LEU A 95 -6.21 11.05 -1.64
CA LEU A 95 -4.74 10.94 -1.75
C LEU A 95 -4.37 10.40 -3.13
N GLN A 96 -4.56 11.23 -4.14
CA GLN A 96 -4.20 10.97 -5.52
C GLN A 96 -3.15 11.97 -6.02
N CYS A 97 -2.09 11.48 -6.65
CA CYS A 97 -1.03 12.35 -7.14
C CYS A 97 -1.55 13.23 -8.27
N VAL A 98 -1.32 14.53 -8.17
CA VAL A 98 -1.78 15.53 -9.15
C VAL A 98 -1.15 15.38 -10.54
N MET A 99 -0.02 14.67 -10.63
CA MET A 99 0.72 14.51 -11.89
C MET A 99 0.42 13.19 -12.58
N CYS A 100 0.54 12.06 -11.87
CA CYS A 100 0.39 10.72 -12.47
C CYS A 100 -0.92 10.01 -12.08
N SER A 101 -1.80 10.67 -11.33
CA SER A 101 -3.05 10.10 -10.83
C SER A 101 -2.88 8.84 -9.96
N HIS A 102 -1.68 8.57 -9.48
CA HIS A 102 -1.37 7.44 -8.62
C HIS A 102 -1.99 7.63 -7.23
N VAL A 103 -2.76 6.65 -6.76
CA VAL A 103 -3.24 6.60 -5.37
C VAL A 103 -2.08 6.22 -4.46
N MET A 104 -1.94 6.90 -3.32
CA MET A 104 -0.83 6.69 -2.38
C MET A 104 -0.56 5.20 -2.08
N CYS A 105 0.69 4.78 -2.28
CA CYS A 105 1.18 3.41 -2.08
C CYS A 105 2.19 3.28 -0.93
N PRO A 106 2.55 2.06 -0.49
CA PRO A 106 3.58 1.88 0.54
C PRO A 106 4.96 2.43 0.19
N SER A 107 5.27 2.66 -1.10
CA SER A 107 6.53 3.29 -1.56
C SER A 107 6.46 4.82 -1.63
N CYS A 108 5.29 5.40 -1.33
CA CYS A 108 5.17 6.83 -1.12
C CYS A 108 5.76 7.22 0.23
N MET A 109 6.18 8.47 0.37
CA MET A 109 6.69 9.03 1.63
C MET A 109 5.81 10.17 2.06
N THR A 110 5.59 10.31 3.36
CA THR A 110 4.81 11.39 3.95
C THR A 110 5.53 11.97 5.14
N THR A 111 5.22 13.22 5.44
CA THR A 111 5.58 13.84 6.71
C THR A 111 4.80 13.21 7.86
N GLU A 112 5.14 13.57 9.10
CA GLU A 112 4.60 12.95 10.31
C GLU A 112 3.07 12.97 10.41
N ILE A 113 2.42 13.94 9.76
CA ILE A 113 0.96 14.06 9.71
C ILE A 113 0.26 12.80 9.23
N LEU A 114 0.90 11.98 8.39
CA LEU A 114 0.33 10.74 7.89
C LEU A 114 1.36 9.62 8.03
N THR A 115 1.36 8.94 9.16
CA THR A 115 2.33 7.88 9.46
C THR A 115 1.73 6.50 9.18
N PRO A 116 2.32 5.69 8.27
CA PRO A 116 1.81 4.35 7.97
C PRO A 116 1.89 3.41 9.16
N ILE A 117 0.84 2.64 9.37
CA ILE A 117 0.79 1.56 10.37
C ILE A 117 1.17 0.24 9.69
N LYS A 118 2.34 -0.31 10.06
CA LYS A 118 2.90 -1.51 9.41
C LYS A 118 2.18 -2.80 9.81
N ASN A 119 1.95 -2.98 11.10
CA ASN A 119 1.28 -4.16 11.64
C ASN A 119 0.03 -3.69 12.36
N PRO A 120 -1.14 -3.68 11.68
CA PRO A 120 -2.38 -3.28 12.32
C PRO A 120 -2.93 -4.34 13.27
N ASP A 121 -2.09 -5.26 13.79
CA ASP A 121 -2.50 -6.24 14.81
C ASP A 121 -3.14 -5.47 15.97
N MET A 122 -4.47 -5.61 16.02
CA MET A 122 -5.35 -4.56 16.53
C MET A 122 -5.26 -4.38 18.04
N GLU A 123 -4.78 -5.40 18.77
CA GLU A 123 -4.74 -5.40 20.22
C GLU A 123 -3.84 -4.28 20.77
N VAL A 124 -2.67 -4.05 20.17
CA VAL A 124 -1.76 -2.96 20.59
C VAL A 124 -2.33 -1.58 20.19
N PHE A 125 -3.09 -1.52 19.11
CA PHE A 125 -3.73 -0.29 18.65
C PHE A 125 -4.87 0.14 19.56
N GLU A 126 -5.66 -0.81 20.03
CA GLU A 126 -6.82 -0.55 20.87
C GLU A 126 -6.42 0.06 22.22
N GLU A 127 -5.32 -0.40 22.84
CA GLU A 127 -4.83 0.17 24.10
C GLU A 127 -4.36 1.62 23.95
N ARG A 128 -3.51 1.91 22.95
CA ARG A 128 -3.07 3.29 22.66
C ARG A 128 -4.26 4.19 22.32
N PHE A 129 -5.26 3.64 21.64
CA PHE A 129 -6.49 4.35 21.32
C PHE A 129 -7.30 4.70 22.56
N LYS A 130 -7.53 3.74 23.47
CA LYS A 130 -8.26 3.94 24.73
C LYS A 130 -7.61 5.02 25.60
N GLN A 131 -6.30 5.17 25.52
CA GLN A 131 -5.56 6.24 26.21
C GLN A 131 -5.78 7.62 25.58
N SER A 132 -6.11 7.70 24.29
CA SER A 132 -6.37 8.96 23.59
C SER A 132 -7.80 9.47 23.88
N LYS A 133 -7.96 10.25 24.96
CA LYS A 133 -9.25 10.87 25.32
C LYS A 133 -9.79 11.85 24.27
N LYS A 134 -8.99 12.25 23.28
CA LYS A 134 -9.30 13.31 22.29
C LYS A 134 -9.81 12.80 20.94
N GLY A 135 -10.32 11.58 20.89
CA GLY A 135 -10.84 10.98 19.66
C GLY A 135 -9.73 10.46 18.75
N GLY A 136 -10.04 9.41 18.01
CA GLY A 136 -9.09 8.70 17.16
C GLY A 136 -8.40 9.56 16.12
N ARG A 137 -7.08 9.71 16.25
CA ARG A 137 -6.20 10.26 15.20
C ARG A 137 -5.78 9.17 14.23
N TYR A 138 -6.76 8.52 13.59
CA TYR A 138 -6.51 7.45 12.64
C TYR A 138 -7.37 7.60 11.41
N CYS A 139 -6.82 7.20 10.27
CA CYS A 139 -7.58 7.07 9.04
C CYS A 139 -7.16 5.83 8.25
N ARG A 140 -8.03 5.44 7.34
CA ARG A 140 -7.82 4.39 6.35
C ARG A 140 -7.93 4.95 4.95
N LEU A 141 -7.14 4.43 4.02
CA LEU A 141 -7.12 4.82 2.62
C LEU A 141 -7.87 3.78 1.76
N CYS A 142 -8.88 4.20 1.00
CA CYS A 142 -9.44 3.34 -0.04
C CYS A 142 -8.46 3.24 -1.22
N ARG A 143 -7.89 2.06 -1.48
CA ARG A 143 -6.91 1.86 -2.56
C ARG A 143 -7.48 2.02 -3.95
N ALA A 144 -8.78 1.79 -4.12
CA ALA A 144 -9.44 1.89 -5.42
C ALA A 144 -9.61 3.35 -5.91
N CYS A 145 -9.96 4.27 -5.01
CA CYS A 145 -10.25 5.67 -5.38
C CYS A 145 -9.37 6.72 -4.69
N GLY A 146 -8.59 6.33 -3.67
CA GLY A 146 -7.75 7.22 -2.89
C GLY A 146 -8.47 8.00 -1.79
N LEU A 147 -9.77 7.79 -1.57
CA LEU A 147 -10.51 8.49 -0.51
C LEU A 147 -10.04 8.01 0.88
N THR A 148 -9.74 8.96 1.76
CA THR A 148 -9.37 8.68 3.16
C THR A 148 -10.59 8.70 4.05
N HIS A 149 -10.73 7.74 4.97
CA HIS A 149 -11.82 7.68 5.93
C HIS A 149 -11.27 7.77 7.35
N ARG A 150 -11.79 8.69 8.16
CA ARG A 150 -11.52 8.74 9.59
C ARG A 150 -12.11 7.50 10.25
N GLN A 151 -11.31 6.82 11.07
CA GLN A 151 -11.76 5.65 11.79
C GLN A 151 -12.43 6.09 13.10
N VAL A 152 -13.70 5.70 13.27
CA VAL A 152 -14.42 5.87 14.53
C VAL A 152 -14.41 4.51 15.23
N PHE A 153 -13.88 4.44 16.44
CA PHE A 153 -13.96 3.25 17.26
C PHE A 153 -15.22 3.37 18.11
N ASN A 154 -16.20 2.52 17.85
CA ASN A 154 -17.29 2.27 18.79
C ASN A 154 -16.85 1.14 19.72
N SER A 155 -17.19 1.27 21.00
CA SER A 155 -16.57 0.60 22.16
C SER A 155 -16.39 -0.91 22.10
N ASP A 156 -17.10 -1.64 21.24
CA ASP A 156 -17.21 -3.09 21.41
C ASP A 156 -16.81 -3.93 20.18
N LEU A 157 -16.61 -3.34 19.00
CA LEU A 157 -16.04 -4.06 17.85
C LEU A 157 -15.52 -3.09 16.80
N PHE A 158 -14.28 -3.32 16.36
CA PHE A 158 -13.70 -2.66 15.19
C PHE A 158 -14.44 -3.12 13.92
N ASP A 159 -15.56 -2.48 13.62
CA ASP A 159 -16.41 -2.81 12.47
C ASP A 159 -15.90 -2.16 11.18
N SER A 160 -14.60 -2.30 10.94
CA SER A 160 -13.95 -1.77 9.74
C SER A 160 -14.50 -2.42 8.47
N SER A 161 -14.96 -3.66 8.57
CA SER A 161 -15.45 -4.48 7.45
C SER A 161 -16.80 -4.01 6.90
N LYS A 162 -17.65 -3.35 7.70
CA LYS A 162 -19.00 -2.97 7.25
C LYS A 162 -19.08 -1.64 6.51
N THR A 163 -18.13 -0.73 6.71
CA THR A 163 -18.21 0.56 6.03
C THR A 163 -17.52 0.49 4.67
N LEU A 164 -18.31 0.33 3.62
CA LEU A 164 -17.83 0.44 2.23
C LEU A 164 -17.41 1.88 1.91
N CYS A 165 -16.42 2.02 1.04
CA CYS A 165 -16.12 3.30 0.42
C CYS A 165 -17.29 3.70 -0.50
N PRO A 166 -17.59 4.99 -0.71
CA PRO A 166 -18.55 5.44 -1.73
C PRO A 166 -18.28 4.91 -3.15
N CYS A 167 -17.05 4.50 -3.47
CA CYS A 167 -16.74 3.83 -4.74
C CYS A 167 -17.19 2.35 -4.80
N GLY A 168 -17.80 1.84 -3.73
CA GLY A 168 -18.28 0.46 -3.60
C GLY A 168 -17.22 -0.56 -3.18
N GLN A 169 -15.95 -0.18 -3.15
CA GLN A 169 -14.87 -1.08 -2.73
C GLN A 169 -14.69 -1.08 -1.20
N PRO A 170 -14.30 -2.22 -0.61
CA PRO A 170 -13.89 -2.24 0.79
C PRO A 170 -12.66 -1.34 0.97
N ALA A 171 -12.61 -0.62 2.08
CA ALA A 171 -11.44 0.20 2.42
C ALA A 171 -10.35 -0.60 3.17
N ILE A 172 -10.35 -1.93 3.06
CA ILE A 172 -9.47 -2.84 3.80
C ILE A 172 -8.54 -3.54 2.82
N GLU A 173 -7.32 -3.01 2.71
CA GLU A 173 -6.16 -3.71 2.19
C GLU A 173 -4.98 -3.46 3.13
N GLU A 174 -4.05 -4.40 3.20
CA GLU A 174 -2.84 -4.27 4.02
C GLU A 174 -2.09 -2.96 3.70
N GLY A 175 -1.51 -2.33 4.72
CA GLY A 175 -0.83 -1.04 4.57
C GLY A 175 -1.73 0.15 4.22
N SER A 176 -3.05 0.07 4.44
CA SER A 176 -3.99 1.17 4.19
C SER A 176 -4.34 1.99 5.44
N PHE A 177 -3.73 1.69 6.58
CA PHE A 177 -3.99 2.36 7.86
C PHE A 177 -2.90 3.37 8.19
N PHE A 178 -3.32 4.53 8.67
CA PHE A 178 -2.43 5.64 8.99
C PHE A 178 -2.81 6.27 10.32
N HIS A 179 -1.80 6.63 11.10
CA HIS A 179 -1.93 7.54 12.22
C HIS A 179 -1.87 8.98 11.70
N ILE A 180 -2.76 9.84 12.21
CA ILE A 180 -2.81 11.26 11.92
C ILE A 180 -1.92 11.98 12.95
N GLY A 181 -0.70 12.34 12.55
CA GLY A 181 0.31 12.96 13.41
C GLY A 181 0.04 14.43 13.74
N SER A 182 1.05 15.08 14.32
CA SER A 182 1.03 16.53 14.49
C SER A 182 1.42 17.25 13.20
N VAL A 183 1.06 18.53 13.11
CA VAL A 183 1.38 19.43 11.99
C VAL A 183 2.48 20.43 12.35
N ASP A 184 2.86 20.48 13.64
CA ASP A 184 3.71 21.54 14.19
C ASP A 184 5.10 21.53 13.57
N GLU A 185 5.72 20.35 13.45
CA GLU A 185 7.06 20.21 12.89
C GLU A 185 7.08 20.69 11.42
N TRP A 186 6.11 20.23 10.62
CA TRP A 186 5.97 20.66 9.22
C TRP A 186 5.72 22.16 9.07
N ARG A 187 4.85 22.73 9.91
CA ARG A 187 4.53 24.16 9.85
C ARG A 187 5.70 25.04 10.30
N SER A 188 6.59 24.51 11.14
CA SER A 188 7.78 25.23 11.60
C SER A 188 8.82 25.36 10.48
N GLU A 189 9.08 24.28 9.74
CA GLU A 189 10.15 24.24 8.74
C GLU A 189 9.77 23.46 7.45
N PRO A 190 8.77 23.92 6.67
CA PRO A 190 8.26 23.15 5.53
C PRO A 190 9.29 22.96 4.41
N GLU A 191 10.15 23.96 4.17
CA GLU A 191 11.18 23.88 3.14
C GLU A 191 12.29 22.89 3.52
N VAL A 192 12.72 22.90 4.78
CA VAL A 192 13.78 22.02 5.29
C VAL A 192 13.30 20.56 5.27
N LEU A 193 12.11 20.29 5.81
CA LEU A 193 11.56 18.93 5.84
C LEU A 193 11.21 18.42 4.43
N GLY A 194 10.72 19.30 3.55
CA GLY A 194 10.48 18.96 2.15
C GLY A 194 11.76 18.55 1.44
N ALA A 195 12.81 19.36 1.56
CA ALA A 195 14.14 19.05 1.01
C ALA A 195 14.72 17.75 1.61
N ALA A 196 14.60 17.56 2.92
CA ALA A 196 15.08 16.35 3.60
C ALA A 196 14.36 15.08 3.11
N MET A 197 13.04 15.13 2.94
CA MET A 197 12.26 14.00 2.41
C MET A 197 12.65 13.67 0.96
N SER A 198 12.81 14.71 0.12
CA SER A 198 13.26 14.55 -1.27
C SER A 198 14.69 14.01 -1.37
N LEU A 199 15.60 14.42 -0.48
CA LEU A 199 16.93 13.83 -0.37
C LEU A 199 16.87 12.37 0.10
N GLY A 200 16.10 12.07 1.14
CA GLY A 200 15.91 10.71 1.66
C GLY A 200 15.44 9.72 0.60
N ARG A 201 14.48 10.12 -0.26
CA ARG A 201 14.04 9.32 -1.41
C ARG A 201 15.18 9.00 -2.37
N ARG A 202 15.99 10.00 -2.73
CA ARG A 202 17.12 9.82 -3.65
C ARG A 202 18.17 8.89 -3.08
N LEU A 203 18.48 9.02 -1.79
CA LEU A 203 19.41 8.14 -1.09
C LEU A 203 18.89 6.69 -1.04
N ALA A 204 17.61 6.48 -0.72
CA ALA A 204 17.00 5.15 -0.73
C ALA A 204 17.03 4.50 -2.13
N ALA A 205 16.76 5.28 -3.18
CA ALA A 205 16.85 4.80 -4.56
C ALA A 205 18.29 4.40 -4.94
N ALA A 206 19.28 5.23 -4.56
CA ALA A 206 20.69 4.92 -4.79
C ALA A 206 21.14 3.65 -4.07
N GLU A 207 20.67 3.44 -2.83
CA GLU A 207 20.96 2.23 -2.06
C GLU A 207 20.39 0.98 -2.74
N GLN A 208 19.16 1.04 -3.25
CA GLN A 208 18.55 -0.07 -3.99
C GLN A 208 19.33 -0.42 -5.27
N ILE A 209 19.80 0.60 -6.01
CA ILE A 209 20.65 0.39 -7.20
C ILE A 209 21.97 -0.27 -6.81
N SER A 210 22.60 0.16 -5.72
CA SER A 210 23.84 -0.44 -5.20
C SER A 210 23.65 -1.92 -4.82
N LYS A 211 22.54 -2.24 -4.13
CA LYS A 211 22.16 -3.63 -3.79
C LYS A 211 21.91 -4.49 -5.04
N ALA A 212 21.26 -3.94 -6.07
CA ALA A 212 21.05 -4.65 -7.32
C ALA A 212 22.36 -4.95 -8.05
N ASN A 213 23.29 -3.98 -8.09
CA ASN A 213 24.59 -4.15 -8.75
C ASN A 213 25.49 -5.17 -8.04
N THR A 214 25.48 -5.20 -6.71
CA THR A 214 26.24 -6.20 -5.93
C THR A 214 25.70 -7.62 -6.10
N ALA A 215 24.39 -7.78 -6.34
CA ALA A 215 23.79 -9.08 -6.64
C ALA A 215 24.21 -9.62 -8.03
N ILE A 216 24.42 -8.74 -9.02
CA ILE A 216 24.83 -9.13 -10.38
C ILE A 216 26.31 -9.56 -10.41
N CYS A 217 27.17 -8.88 -9.65
CA CYS A 217 28.60 -9.17 -9.63
C CYS A 217 28.99 -10.31 -8.70
N ARG A 218 28.05 -10.95 -8.00
CA ARG A 218 28.36 -12.13 -7.18
C ARG A 218 28.74 -13.25 -8.14
N PRO A 219 30.03 -13.65 -8.22
CA PRO A 219 30.43 -14.75 -9.08
C PRO A 219 29.58 -15.94 -8.70
N SER A 220 29.01 -16.61 -9.69
CA SER A 220 28.33 -17.88 -9.49
C SER A 220 29.36 -18.86 -8.90
N GLU A 221 29.48 -18.91 -7.57
CA GLU A 221 30.22 -19.94 -6.83
C GLU A 221 29.43 -21.26 -6.97
N SER A 222 29.37 -21.76 -8.20
CA SER A 222 28.83 -23.05 -8.58
C SER A 222 29.67 -23.56 -9.74
N THR A 223 30.94 -23.75 -9.44
CA THR A 223 31.67 -24.86 -10.02
C THR A 223 32.35 -25.56 -8.86
N THR A 224 31.55 -26.24 -8.03
CA THR A 224 32.09 -27.38 -7.29
C THR A 224 32.81 -28.24 -8.31
N PRO A 225 34.12 -28.52 -8.14
CA PRO A 225 34.82 -29.42 -9.05
C PRO A 225 34.04 -30.72 -9.10
N ARG A 226 33.63 -31.12 -10.32
CA ARG A 226 32.99 -32.40 -10.56
C ARG A 226 33.82 -33.47 -9.86
N ARG A 227 33.24 -34.09 -8.84
CA ARG A 227 33.80 -35.30 -8.22
C ARG A 227 34.07 -36.29 -9.36
N PRO A 228 35.28 -36.87 -9.46
CA PRO A 228 35.58 -37.86 -10.49
C PRO A 228 34.52 -38.96 -10.43
N VAL A 229 33.93 -39.24 -11.58
CA VAL A 229 32.92 -40.28 -11.75
C VAL A 229 33.60 -41.61 -11.44
N THR A 230 33.35 -42.16 -10.26
CA THR A 230 33.62 -43.56 -9.99
C THR A 230 32.74 -44.39 -10.92
N ALA A 231 33.36 -45.34 -11.62
CA ALA A 231 32.71 -46.23 -12.59
C ALA A 231 31.45 -46.87 -11.98
N VAL A 232 30.29 -46.58 -12.57
CA VAL A 232 29.04 -47.24 -12.23
C VAL A 232 29.06 -48.61 -12.92
N GLU A 233 29.13 -49.66 -12.11
CA GLU A 233 28.94 -51.05 -12.50
C GLU A 233 27.51 -51.25 -13.04
N LEU A 234 27.39 -51.83 -14.24
CA LEU A 234 26.13 -52.08 -14.93
C LEU A 234 25.25 -53.06 -14.12
N PRO A 235 24.01 -52.69 -13.76
CA PRO A 235 23.03 -53.66 -13.28
C PRO A 235 22.57 -54.55 -14.44
N ALA A 236 22.57 -55.86 -14.20
CA ALA A 236 22.03 -56.87 -15.11
C ALA A 236 20.54 -56.63 -15.41
N LEU A 237 20.18 -56.84 -16.67
CA LEU A 237 18.81 -56.78 -17.20
C LEU A 237 17.90 -57.84 -16.52
N PRO A 238 16.72 -57.46 -16.02
CA PRO A 238 15.72 -58.44 -15.60
C PRO A 238 15.01 -59.09 -16.80
N PRO A 239 14.57 -60.34 -16.66
CA PRO A 239 13.88 -61.06 -17.72
C PRO A 239 12.48 -60.50 -17.98
N ASN A 240 12.20 -60.39 -19.27
CA ASN A 240 10.97 -59.97 -19.89
C ASN A 240 9.80 -60.89 -19.47
N THR A 241 8.85 -60.39 -18.67
CA THR A 241 7.59 -61.07 -18.41
C THR A 241 6.46 -60.32 -19.09
N ALA A 242 6.14 -60.76 -20.31
CA ALA A 242 4.91 -60.36 -21.00
C ALA A 242 3.70 -60.93 -20.25
N GLN A 243 2.77 -60.07 -19.85
CA GLN A 243 1.38 -60.47 -19.60
C GLN A 243 0.44 -59.60 -20.42
N LEU A 244 -0.17 -60.23 -21.43
CA LEU A 244 -1.37 -59.73 -22.09
C LEU A 244 -2.50 -59.63 -21.06
N ARG A 245 -3.11 -58.45 -20.95
CA ARG A 245 -4.48 -58.31 -20.44
C ARG A 245 -5.39 -57.81 -21.56
N VAL A 246 -6.27 -58.71 -21.97
CA VAL A 246 -7.48 -58.41 -22.74
C VAL A 246 -8.51 -57.87 -21.74
N THR A 247 -9.06 -56.70 -22.00
CA THR A 247 -10.32 -56.26 -21.38
C THR A 247 -11.21 -55.63 -22.43
N THR A 248 -12.39 -56.23 -22.55
CA THR A 248 -13.52 -55.92 -23.43
C THR A 248 -14.25 -54.64 -23.01
N PRO A 249 -14.97 -53.99 -23.93
CA PRO A 249 -15.82 -52.84 -23.62
C PRO A 249 -17.19 -53.27 -23.07
N SER A 250 -17.66 -52.55 -22.03
CA SER A 250 -19.04 -52.63 -21.55
C SER A 250 -19.80 -51.40 -21.99
N SER A 251 -20.85 -51.65 -22.77
CA SER A 251 -21.89 -50.71 -23.19
C SER A 251 -22.98 -50.56 -22.12
N THR A 252 -23.36 -49.31 -21.84
CA THR A 252 -24.74 -48.83 -21.57
C THR A 252 -24.74 -47.32 -21.68
#